data_AF-A0A0F3L8W7-F1
#
_entry.id   AF-A0A0F3L8W7-F1
#
_cell.length_a   1.000
_cell.length_b   1.000
_cell.length_c   1.000
_cell.angle_alpha   90.00
_cell.angle_beta   90.00
_cell.angle_gamma   90.00
#
_symmetry.space_group_name_H-M   'P 1'
#
loop_
_entity.id
_entity.type
_entity.pdbx_description
1 polymer ?
#
loop_
_entity_poly.entity_id
_entity_poly.type
_entity_poly.pdbx_seq_one_letter_code
_entity_poly.pdbx_strand_id
1 'polypeptide(L)'
;MKQRPNGIYIVEFRGEDGQRHRVSTKSRDKRVAIMMAPQIALGITAEQMAKPAVKKDEEGKPKGMTINDLFDHCEKTVWKTHRSQATLKSTVKILREICGEDLLSDLHAFRLEEIAETLALRGGRKGGRAAPATVKRKLEVLSGALDKATKMQGPDKKPILFAKPPFPTIKVNNIQERTLTKAEVAAIFKVIGDYEIENPAHDWKRFGCFVRFLLDTACRKGEALMLRDEWITVDADGDTIISWPRFRDATPAELARTGLDKIERLKNGKAKTLPASQSIVDMLPFLRMLSPDGRLFPWHTSTMDWKWRRVREGVRKAGQNIDDVKFHTLRHTTITDMLRNKESLTLVSRFAGHSSVKITADRYGHIIADDLKGLVKGKQERDAA
;
A
#
# COMPACT_ATOMS: atom_id res chain seq x y z
N MET A 1 29.75 8.04 25.31
CA MET A 1 30.34 8.98 24.35
C MET A 1 30.71 10.26 25.07
N LYS A 2 31.87 10.87 24.80
CA LYS A 2 32.33 12.11 25.44
C LYS A 2 32.87 13.10 24.41
N GLN A 3 32.82 14.40 24.68
CA GLN A 3 33.44 15.44 23.85
C GLN A 3 34.76 15.87 24.49
N ARG A 4 35.83 15.97 23.70
CA ARG A 4 37.13 16.47 24.16
C ARG A 4 37.16 18.01 24.15
N PRO A 5 38.09 18.65 24.88
CA PRO A 5 38.25 20.11 24.89
C PRO A 5 38.49 20.73 23.50
N ASN A 6 39.03 19.95 22.55
CA ASN A 6 39.24 20.35 21.16
C ASN A 6 37.98 20.21 20.25
N GLY A 7 36.81 19.94 20.85
CA GLY A 7 35.51 19.84 20.18
C GLY A 7 35.22 18.49 19.52
N ILE A 8 36.19 17.57 19.44
CA ILE A 8 36.04 16.25 18.79
C ILE A 8 35.38 15.25 19.74
N TYR A 9 34.44 14.46 19.22
CA TYR A 9 33.77 13.42 20.00
C TYR A 9 34.55 12.10 20.02
N ILE A 10 34.44 11.37 21.12
CA ILE A 10 35.06 10.06 21.33
C ILE A 10 34.05 9.03 21.84
N VAL A 11 34.23 7.79 21.39
CA VAL A 11 33.43 6.63 21.74
C VAL A 11 34.24 5.77 22.70
N GLU A 12 33.66 5.44 23.84
CA GLU A 12 34.23 4.54 24.85
C GLU A 12 33.35 3.29 24.85
N PHE A 13 33.93 2.13 24.58
CA PHE A 13 33.23 0.84 24.57
C PHE A 13 34.11 -0.28 25.13
N ARG A 14 33.50 -1.42 25.47
CA ARG A 14 34.19 -2.59 26.01
C ARG A 14 34.28 -3.64 24.90
N GLY A 15 35.48 -4.09 24.58
CA GLY A 15 35.73 -5.10 23.54
C GLY A 15 35.34 -6.51 23.99
N GLU A 16 35.33 -7.46 23.05
CA GLU A 16 35.11 -8.89 23.34
C GLU A 16 36.19 -9.50 24.25
N ASP A 17 37.36 -8.87 24.30
CA ASP A 17 38.48 -9.16 25.21
C ASP A 17 38.28 -8.62 26.64
N GLY A 18 37.14 -7.96 26.90
CA GLY A 18 36.82 -7.35 28.19
C GLY A 18 37.56 -6.04 28.48
N GLN A 19 38.45 -5.58 27.59
CA GLN A 19 39.20 -4.32 27.73
C GLN A 19 38.37 -3.12 27.30
N ARG A 20 38.71 -1.94 27.82
CA ARG A 20 38.02 -0.68 27.49
C ARG A 20 38.77 0.02 26.37
N HIS A 21 38.14 0.14 25.21
CA HIS A 21 38.68 0.87 24.07
C HIS A 21 38.11 2.28 24.00
N ARG A 22 38.96 3.24 23.62
CA ARG A 22 38.61 4.66 23.48
C ARG A 22 39.03 5.15 22.10
N VAL A 23 38.06 5.34 21.22
CA VAL A 23 38.31 5.65 19.81
C VAL A 23 37.68 7.00 19.44
N SER A 24 38.41 7.82 18.68
CA SER A 24 37.96 9.14 18.22
C SER A 24 37.08 9.04 16.99
N THR A 25 35.98 9.80 16.95
CA THR A 25 35.15 9.91 15.73
C THR A 25 35.74 10.85 14.69
N LYS A 26 36.83 11.58 15.02
CA LYS A 26 37.44 12.65 14.19
C LYS A 26 36.45 13.75 13.76
N SER A 27 35.21 13.77 14.28
CA SER A 27 34.17 14.73 13.94
C SER A 27 33.86 15.66 15.12
N ARG A 28 33.62 16.94 14.82
CA ARG A 28 33.13 17.95 15.76
C ARG A 28 31.60 18.04 15.79
N ASP A 29 30.92 17.40 14.84
CA ASP A 29 29.45 17.37 14.78
C ASP A 29 28.90 16.23 15.65
N LYS A 30 28.06 16.59 16.61
CA LYS A 30 27.43 15.66 17.56
C LYS A 30 26.56 14.62 16.88
N ARG A 31 25.81 14.97 15.82
CA ARG A 31 24.92 14.04 15.11
C ARG A 31 25.72 13.00 14.34
N VAL A 32 26.73 13.45 13.59
CA VAL A 32 27.65 12.58 12.86
C VAL A 32 28.35 11.62 13.82
N ALA A 33 28.80 12.14 14.96
CA ALA A 33 29.49 11.32 15.94
C ALA A 33 28.57 10.25 16.57
N ILE A 34 27.32 10.60 16.94
CA ILE A 34 26.34 9.63 17.45
C ILE A 34 26.08 8.50 16.43
N MET A 35 26.03 8.81 15.13
CA MET A 35 25.84 7.82 14.07
C MET A 35 27.06 6.90 13.88
N MET A 36 28.28 7.41 14.09
CA MET A 36 29.53 6.63 13.99
C MET A 36 29.76 5.71 15.21
N ALA A 37 29.16 6.01 16.35
CA ALA A 37 29.43 5.32 17.61
C ALA A 37 29.17 3.80 17.60
N PRO A 38 28.08 3.28 17.02
CA PRO A 38 27.85 1.85 16.91
C PRO A 38 28.86 1.16 16.00
N GLN A 39 29.27 1.81 14.90
CA GLN A 39 30.20 1.23 13.91
C GLN A 39 31.64 1.17 14.44
N ILE A 40 32.04 2.18 15.21
CA ILE A 40 33.34 2.21 15.90
C ILE A 40 33.42 1.14 16.99
N ALA A 41 32.32 0.91 17.72
CA ALA A 41 32.24 -0.16 18.72
C ALA A 41 32.33 -1.57 18.10
N LEU A 42 32.07 -1.70 16.79
CA LEU A 42 32.16 -2.93 16.01
C LEU A 42 33.52 -3.11 15.29
N GLY A 43 34.51 -2.28 15.61
CA GLY A 43 35.89 -2.42 15.09
C GLY A 43 36.15 -1.79 13.72
N ILE A 44 35.21 -1.03 13.17
CA ILE A 44 35.39 -0.31 11.90
C ILE A 44 36.15 1.00 12.18
N THR A 45 37.35 1.16 11.61
CA THR A 45 38.19 2.33 11.88
C THR A 45 37.74 3.57 11.10
N ALA A 46 38.04 4.76 11.63
CA ALA A 46 37.72 6.03 10.97
C ALA A 46 38.44 6.21 9.61
N GLU A 47 39.48 5.42 9.32
CA GLU A 47 40.17 5.37 8.02
C GLU A 47 39.41 4.54 6.99
N GLN A 48 38.66 3.52 7.40
CA GLN A 48 37.76 2.76 6.51
C GLN A 48 36.52 3.57 6.09
N MET A 49 36.19 4.64 6.83
CA MET A 49 35.06 5.53 6.52
C MET A 49 35.44 6.71 5.60
N ALA A 50 36.73 6.96 5.36
CA ALA A 50 37.20 8.07 4.54
C ALA A 50 37.76 7.56 3.20
N LYS A 51 36.87 7.50 2.19
CA LYS A 51 37.09 7.06 0.79
C LYS A 51 37.36 5.55 0.63
N PRO A 52 36.48 4.79 -0.06
CA PRO A 52 36.94 3.60 -0.75
C PRO A 52 37.66 4.04 -2.02
N ALA A 53 38.99 4.01 -1.99
CA ALA A 53 39.74 3.87 -3.22
C ALA A 53 39.50 2.43 -3.71
N VAL A 54 38.66 2.29 -4.74
CA VAL A 54 38.46 1.04 -5.46
C VAL A 54 39.82 0.58 -5.98
N LYS A 55 40.33 -0.54 -5.47
CA LYS A 55 41.38 -1.30 -6.13
C LYS A 55 40.73 -2.49 -6.84
N LYS A 56 40.93 -2.57 -8.15
CA LYS A 56 40.76 -3.79 -8.96
C LYS A 56 42.13 -4.43 -9.13
N ASP A 57 42.17 -5.75 -9.23
CA ASP A 57 43.27 -6.52 -9.78
C ASP A 57 42.84 -7.28 -11.06
N GLU A 58 43.83 -7.64 -11.86
CA GLU A 58 43.71 -8.09 -13.24
C GLU A 58 43.30 -9.58 -13.39
N GLU A 59 43.03 -10.33 -12.30
CA GLU A 59 42.91 -11.81 -12.33
C GLU A 59 41.78 -12.49 -11.50
N GLY A 60 40.79 -11.76 -10.97
CA GLY A 60 39.46 -12.36 -10.72
C GLY A 60 39.18 -13.15 -9.42
N LYS A 61 38.82 -12.41 -8.35
CA LYS A 61 37.72 -12.62 -7.33
C LYS A 61 38.16 -12.61 -5.85
N PRO A 62 37.24 -12.23 -4.90
CA PRO A 62 35.83 -11.91 -5.09
C PRO A 62 35.50 -10.42 -4.88
N LYS A 63 34.89 -9.85 -5.93
CA LYS A 63 34.08 -8.63 -5.93
C LYS A 63 33.06 -8.73 -4.78
N GLY A 64 33.07 -7.78 -3.84
CA GLY A 64 32.05 -7.71 -2.79
C GLY A 64 30.65 -7.76 -3.40
N MET A 65 29.70 -8.41 -2.73
CA MET A 65 28.35 -8.53 -3.24
C MET A 65 27.72 -7.14 -3.39
N THR A 66 27.24 -6.81 -4.58
CA THR A 66 26.52 -5.56 -4.86
C THR A 66 25.03 -5.70 -4.53
N ILE A 67 24.30 -4.58 -4.51
CA ILE A 67 22.84 -4.60 -4.45
C ILE A 67 22.24 -5.33 -5.68
N ASN A 68 22.85 -5.17 -6.86
CA ASN A 68 22.42 -5.88 -8.07
C ASN A 68 22.50 -7.40 -7.91
N ASP A 69 23.61 -7.90 -7.38
CA ASP A 69 23.79 -9.33 -7.09
C ASP A 69 22.74 -9.82 -6.08
N LEU A 70 22.43 -9.00 -5.06
CA LEU A 70 21.45 -9.32 -4.04
C LEU A 70 20.03 -9.38 -4.61
N PHE A 71 19.68 -8.44 -5.49
CA PHE A 71 18.39 -8.46 -6.16
C PHE A 71 18.26 -9.67 -7.09
N ASP A 72 19.29 -10.02 -7.86
CA ASP A 72 19.29 -11.24 -8.68
C ASP A 72 19.06 -12.50 -7.84
N HIS A 73 19.72 -12.59 -6.68
CA HIS A 73 19.51 -13.69 -5.74
C HIS A 73 18.07 -13.71 -5.21
N CYS A 74 17.54 -12.56 -4.81
CA CYS A 74 16.17 -12.47 -4.29
C CYS A 74 15.14 -12.83 -5.37
N GLU A 75 15.31 -12.36 -6.61
CA GLU A 75 14.46 -12.68 -7.77
C GLU A 75 14.39 -14.19 -8.04
N LYS A 76 15.52 -14.89 -7.91
CA LYS A 76 15.60 -16.36 -8.11
C LYS A 76 15.04 -17.16 -6.93
N THR A 77 14.98 -16.58 -5.74
CA THR A 77 14.64 -17.28 -4.49
C THR A 77 13.33 -16.77 -3.89
N VAL A 78 13.42 -15.83 -2.94
CA VAL A 78 12.30 -15.36 -2.10
C VAL A 78 11.22 -14.66 -2.92
N TRP A 79 11.63 -13.99 -3.99
CA TRP A 79 10.71 -13.18 -4.79
C TRP A 79 10.07 -13.93 -5.94
N LYS A 80 10.52 -15.15 -6.29
CA LYS A 80 9.98 -15.93 -7.41
C LYS A 80 8.46 -16.14 -7.33
N THR A 81 7.93 -16.38 -6.13
CA THR A 81 6.50 -16.65 -5.89
C THR A 81 5.73 -15.44 -5.31
N HIS A 82 6.37 -14.28 -5.23
CA HIS A 82 5.78 -13.09 -4.64
C HIS A 82 4.50 -12.65 -5.37
N ARG A 83 3.46 -12.28 -4.62
CA ARG A 83 2.12 -11.98 -5.15
C ARG A 83 2.05 -10.80 -6.12
N SER A 84 2.95 -9.84 -5.97
CA SER A 84 2.97 -8.59 -6.73
C SER A 84 4.21 -8.48 -7.59
N GLN A 85 4.41 -9.46 -8.48
CA GLN A 85 5.57 -9.53 -9.38
C GLN A 85 5.80 -8.22 -10.16
N ALA A 86 4.74 -7.69 -10.80
CA ALA A 86 4.87 -6.48 -11.61
C ALA A 86 5.34 -5.26 -10.79
N THR A 87 4.78 -5.07 -9.60
CA THR A 87 5.18 -3.98 -8.69
C THR A 87 6.62 -4.15 -8.21
N LEU A 88 7.00 -5.38 -7.87
CA LEU A 88 8.34 -5.70 -7.42
C LEU A 88 9.37 -5.44 -8.53
N LYS A 89 9.17 -6.01 -9.72
CA LYS A 89 10.04 -5.79 -10.90
C LYS A 89 10.20 -4.32 -11.24
N SER A 90 9.10 -3.56 -11.25
CA SER A 90 9.14 -2.12 -11.50
C SER A 90 9.92 -1.36 -10.42
N THR A 91 9.80 -1.78 -9.16
CA THR A 91 10.52 -1.15 -8.05
C THR A 91 12.01 -1.48 -8.09
N VAL A 92 12.34 -2.75 -8.30
CA VAL A 92 13.72 -3.24 -8.43
C VAL A 92 14.42 -2.52 -9.59
N LYS A 93 13.80 -2.39 -10.76
CA LYS A 93 14.36 -1.62 -11.89
C LYS A 93 14.82 -0.23 -11.47
N ILE A 94 13.96 0.51 -10.76
CA ILE A 94 14.26 1.88 -10.30
C ILE A 94 15.38 1.87 -9.25
N LEU A 95 15.38 0.89 -8.34
CA LEU A 95 16.45 0.77 -7.33
C LEU A 95 17.79 0.41 -7.96
N ARG A 96 17.82 -0.45 -8.99
CA ARG A 96 19.05 -0.80 -9.73
C ARG A 96 19.69 0.45 -10.35
N GLU A 97 18.89 1.33 -10.92
CA GLU A 97 19.37 2.62 -11.50
C GLU A 97 19.90 3.60 -10.44
N ILE A 98 19.49 3.46 -9.17
CA ILE A 98 19.87 4.38 -8.08
C ILE A 98 21.07 3.87 -7.29
N CYS A 99 21.08 2.59 -6.94
CA CYS A 99 22.00 1.99 -5.98
C CYS A 99 22.46 0.58 -6.39
N GLY A 100 22.18 0.12 -7.60
CA GLY A 100 22.48 -1.27 -8.01
C GLY A 100 23.96 -1.65 -7.90
N GLU A 101 24.86 -0.70 -8.19
CA GLU A 101 26.31 -0.91 -8.11
C GLU A 101 26.88 -0.68 -6.70
N ASP A 102 26.08 -0.21 -5.74
CA ASP A 102 26.53 -0.02 -4.37
C ASP A 102 26.92 -1.39 -3.77
N LEU A 103 28.08 -1.45 -3.11
CA LEU A 103 28.50 -2.63 -2.36
C LEU A 103 27.67 -2.73 -1.08
N LEU A 104 27.30 -3.96 -0.70
CA LEU A 104 26.57 -4.18 0.55
C LEU A 104 27.37 -3.73 1.79
N SER A 105 28.71 -3.80 1.74
CA SER A 105 29.61 -3.32 2.79
C SER A 105 29.58 -1.81 2.97
N ASP A 106 29.24 -1.06 1.92
CA ASP A 106 29.35 0.40 1.88
C ASP A 106 28.00 1.06 2.19
N LEU A 107 26.95 0.26 2.42
CA LEU A 107 25.65 0.76 2.82
C LEU A 107 25.67 1.24 4.27
N HIS A 108 25.41 2.53 4.46
CA HIS A 108 25.24 3.17 5.75
C HIS A 108 24.01 4.09 5.76
N ALA A 109 23.67 4.62 6.94
CA ALA A 109 22.47 5.44 7.15
C ALA A 109 22.34 6.60 6.15
N PHE A 110 23.43 7.39 5.99
CA PHE A 110 23.45 8.52 5.06
C PHE A 110 23.24 8.11 3.60
N ARG A 111 23.80 6.98 3.16
CA ARG A 111 23.56 6.47 1.80
C ARG A 111 22.09 6.08 1.60
N LEU A 112 21.46 5.49 2.60
CA LEU A 112 20.02 5.19 2.55
C LEU A 112 19.14 6.45 2.54
N GLU A 113 19.58 7.53 3.19
CA GLU A 113 18.94 8.85 3.10
C GLU A 113 19.04 9.43 1.68
N GLU A 114 20.23 9.42 1.07
CA GLU A 114 20.41 9.84 -0.33
C GLU A 114 19.55 9.03 -1.32
N ILE A 115 19.45 7.72 -1.12
CA ILE A 115 18.58 6.85 -1.92
C ILE A 115 17.12 7.26 -1.74
N ALA A 116 16.69 7.57 -0.51
CA ALA A 116 15.33 8.02 -0.22
C ALA A 116 15.01 9.37 -0.88
N GLU A 117 15.94 10.32 -0.84
CA GLU A 117 15.82 11.63 -1.48
C GLU A 117 15.75 11.50 -3.01
N THR A 118 16.63 10.67 -3.57
CA THR A 118 16.64 10.35 -5.00
C THR A 118 15.30 9.71 -5.41
N LEU A 119 14.79 8.78 -4.63
CA LEU A 119 13.46 8.19 -4.85
C LEU A 119 12.34 9.22 -4.74
N ALA A 120 12.44 10.21 -3.84
CA ALA A 120 11.46 11.28 -3.73
C ALA A 120 11.46 12.20 -4.97
N LEU A 121 12.63 12.42 -5.59
CA LEU A 121 12.77 13.28 -6.76
C LEU A 121 12.39 12.60 -8.08
N ARG A 122 12.87 11.36 -8.30
CA ARG A 122 12.71 10.64 -9.59
C ARG A 122 12.01 9.28 -9.51
N GLY A 123 11.60 8.86 -8.32
CA GLY A 123 10.93 7.58 -8.12
C GLY A 123 9.42 7.60 -8.41
N GLY A 124 8.87 8.69 -8.92
CA GLY A 124 7.47 8.84 -9.26
C GLY A 124 7.10 8.26 -10.63
N ARG A 125 5.88 8.53 -11.08
CA ARG A 125 5.41 8.14 -12.42
C ARG A 125 6.16 8.94 -13.48
N LYS A 126 6.60 8.28 -14.56
CA LYS A 126 7.40 8.90 -15.64
C LYS A 126 8.66 9.63 -15.14
N GLY A 127 9.30 9.12 -14.09
CA GLY A 127 10.52 9.74 -13.53
C GLY A 127 10.29 11.03 -12.74
N GLY A 128 9.03 11.40 -12.43
CA GLY A 128 8.72 12.56 -11.61
C GLY A 128 8.88 12.33 -10.11
N ARG A 129 8.39 13.28 -9.30
CA ARG A 129 8.42 13.19 -7.83
C ARG A 129 7.54 12.06 -7.31
N ALA A 130 8.02 11.35 -6.28
CA ALA A 130 7.28 10.31 -5.58
C ALA A 130 6.67 10.85 -4.28
N ALA A 131 5.41 10.48 -4.01
CA ALA A 131 4.81 10.73 -2.71
C ALA A 131 5.56 9.97 -1.59
N PRO A 132 5.57 10.47 -0.34
CA PRO A 132 6.27 9.81 0.78
C PRO A 132 5.89 8.33 0.96
N ALA A 133 4.60 7.99 0.80
CA ALA A 133 4.13 6.61 0.84
C ALA A 133 4.76 5.71 -0.23
N THR A 134 5.01 6.27 -1.42
CA THR A 134 5.66 5.57 -2.53
C THR A 134 7.13 5.35 -2.23
N VAL A 135 7.85 6.37 -1.74
CA VAL A 135 9.25 6.25 -1.33
C VAL A 135 9.40 5.17 -0.27
N LYS A 136 8.58 5.24 0.80
CA LYS A 136 8.56 4.24 1.87
C LYS A 136 8.39 2.81 1.34
N ARG A 137 7.39 2.57 0.49
CA ARG A 137 7.13 1.24 -0.09
C ARG A 137 8.30 0.71 -0.94
N LYS A 138 9.01 1.60 -1.63
CA LYS A 138 10.18 1.20 -2.42
C LYS A 138 11.36 0.86 -1.53
N LEU A 139 11.60 1.64 -0.48
CA LEU A 139 12.61 1.32 0.53
C LEU A 139 12.29 0.04 1.31
N GLU A 140 11.01 -0.30 1.51
CA GLU A 140 10.61 -1.59 2.11
C GLU A 140 11.07 -2.79 1.27
N VAL A 141 11.11 -2.67 -0.06
CA VAL A 141 11.67 -3.72 -0.94
C VAL A 141 13.17 -3.88 -0.71
N LEU A 142 13.91 -2.77 -0.66
CA LEU A 142 15.34 -2.78 -0.36
C LEU A 142 15.60 -3.33 1.06
N SER A 143 14.82 -2.89 2.04
CA SER A 143 14.94 -3.34 3.43
C SER A 143 14.74 -4.86 3.54
N GLY A 144 13.73 -5.40 2.86
CA GLY A 144 13.48 -6.84 2.81
C GLY A 144 14.59 -7.64 2.11
N ALA A 145 15.23 -7.06 1.08
CA ALA A 145 16.41 -7.67 0.45
C ALA A 145 17.60 -7.70 1.41
N LEU A 146 17.87 -6.60 2.13
CA LEU A 146 18.95 -6.54 3.12
C LEU A 146 18.70 -7.47 4.30
N ASP A 147 17.45 -7.64 4.74
CA ASP A 147 17.08 -8.64 5.76
C ASP A 147 17.32 -10.09 5.30
N LYS A 148 17.35 -10.34 3.99
CA LYS A 148 17.78 -11.63 3.45
C LYS A 148 19.30 -11.73 3.45
N ALA A 149 20.01 -10.67 3.06
CA ALA A 149 21.47 -10.62 3.06
C ALA A 149 22.09 -10.87 4.45
N THR A 150 21.43 -10.40 5.53
CA THR A 150 21.90 -10.66 6.90
C THR A 150 21.86 -12.13 7.32
N LYS A 151 21.09 -12.96 6.59
CA LYS A 151 20.97 -14.40 6.83
C LYS A 151 21.81 -15.22 5.87
N MET A 152 22.48 -14.58 4.92
CA MET A 152 23.32 -15.25 3.93
C MET A 152 24.76 -15.31 4.43
N GLN A 153 25.43 -16.42 4.17
CA GLN A 153 26.85 -16.62 4.44
C GLN A 153 27.60 -16.73 3.12
N GLY A 154 28.79 -16.14 3.06
CA GLY A 154 29.72 -16.34 1.95
C GLY A 154 30.38 -17.71 2.01
N PRO A 155 31.24 -18.04 1.02
CA PRO A 155 32.00 -19.29 0.99
C PRO A 155 32.79 -19.55 2.28
N ASP A 156 33.28 -18.48 2.91
CA ASP A 156 34.07 -18.52 4.15
C ASP A 156 33.22 -18.69 5.41
N LYS A 157 31.93 -19.01 5.29
CA LYS A 157 30.91 -19.06 6.36
C LYS A 157 30.67 -17.72 7.09
N LYS A 158 31.36 -16.65 6.69
CA LYS A 158 31.13 -15.30 7.22
C LYS A 158 29.83 -14.72 6.67
N PRO A 159 29.06 -13.98 7.48
CA PRO A 159 27.87 -13.27 6.99
C PRO A 159 28.22 -12.30 5.86
N ILE A 160 27.39 -12.26 4.81
CA ILE A 160 27.56 -11.29 3.72
C ILE A 160 27.27 -9.87 4.20
N LEU A 161 26.31 -9.73 5.11
CA LEU A 161 25.96 -8.48 5.77
C LEU A 161 25.76 -8.76 7.26
N PHE A 162 26.55 -8.15 8.14
CA PHE A 162 26.45 -8.43 9.58
C PHE A 162 25.15 -7.89 10.19
N ALA A 163 24.78 -6.67 9.83
CA ALA A 163 23.56 -6.04 10.31
C ALA A 163 23.01 -5.09 9.25
N LYS A 164 21.68 -4.94 9.25
CA LYS A 164 21.02 -3.96 8.38
C LYS A 164 21.28 -2.54 8.91
N PRO A 165 21.72 -1.60 8.05
CA PRO A 165 21.85 -0.20 8.45
C PRO A 165 20.49 0.41 8.81
N PRO A 166 20.44 1.44 9.66
CA PRO A 166 19.19 2.09 10.02
C PRO A 166 18.58 2.80 8.80
N PHE A 167 17.30 2.56 8.55
CA PHE A 167 16.56 3.18 7.44
C PHE A 167 16.00 4.55 7.86
N PRO A 168 15.88 5.50 6.91
CA PRO A 168 15.28 6.80 7.18
C PRO A 168 13.81 6.68 7.58
N THR A 169 13.41 7.49 8.56
CA THR A 169 12.00 7.56 8.98
C THR A 169 11.21 8.46 8.04
N ILE A 170 10.36 7.86 7.21
CA ILE A 170 9.50 8.60 6.28
C ILE A 170 8.11 8.76 6.91
N LYS A 171 7.76 10.02 7.23
CA LYS A 171 6.41 10.38 7.65
C LYS A 171 5.46 10.28 6.46
N VAL A 172 4.42 9.48 6.61
CA VAL A 172 3.38 9.30 5.59
C VAL A 172 2.06 9.78 6.17
N ASN A 173 1.54 10.88 5.62
CA ASN A 173 0.17 11.30 5.88
C ASN A 173 -0.65 11.07 4.60
N ASN A 174 -1.40 9.96 4.57
CA ASN A 174 -2.20 9.56 3.42
C ASN A 174 -3.66 9.22 3.81
N ILE A 175 -4.10 9.75 4.95
CA ILE A 175 -5.50 9.65 5.35
C ILE A 175 -6.28 10.52 4.35
N GLN A 176 -7.24 9.90 3.66
CA GLN A 176 -8.11 10.59 2.72
C GLN A 176 -9.48 10.71 3.41
N GLU A 177 -9.83 11.92 3.81
CA GLU A 177 -11.08 12.24 4.54
C GLU A 177 -12.25 12.53 3.62
N ARG A 178 -12.00 12.59 2.31
CA ARG A 178 -13.04 12.90 1.32
C ARG A 178 -14.17 11.87 1.37
N THR A 179 -15.38 12.36 1.57
CA THR A 179 -16.66 11.65 1.42
C THR A 179 -17.59 12.42 0.51
N LEU A 180 -18.43 11.74 -0.24
CA LEU A 180 -19.41 12.37 -1.12
C LEU A 180 -20.59 12.95 -0.32
N THR A 181 -21.09 14.10 -0.76
CA THR A 181 -22.38 14.64 -0.29
C THR A 181 -23.54 13.98 -1.02
N LYS A 182 -24.77 14.09 -0.46
CA LYS A 182 -25.98 13.59 -1.13
C LYS A 182 -26.19 14.24 -2.50
N ALA A 183 -25.90 15.54 -2.62
CA ALA A 183 -25.99 16.27 -3.89
C ALA A 183 -24.99 15.76 -4.93
N GLU A 184 -23.79 15.36 -4.51
CA GLU A 184 -22.77 14.75 -5.39
C GLU A 184 -23.15 13.36 -5.85
N VAL A 185 -23.69 12.53 -4.95
CA VAL A 185 -24.21 11.22 -5.34
C VAL A 185 -25.35 11.37 -6.34
N ALA A 186 -26.29 12.29 -6.11
CA ALA A 186 -27.37 12.57 -7.04
C ALA A 186 -26.86 13.05 -8.40
N ALA A 187 -25.88 13.97 -8.43
CA ALA A 187 -25.28 14.46 -9.67
C ALA A 187 -24.56 13.35 -10.44
N ILE A 188 -23.86 12.44 -9.76
CA ILE A 188 -23.21 11.28 -10.37
C ILE A 188 -24.24 10.41 -11.10
N PHE A 189 -25.33 10.04 -10.43
CA PHE A 189 -26.36 9.19 -11.04
C PHE A 189 -27.12 9.90 -12.15
N LYS A 190 -27.39 11.21 -12.02
CA LYS A 190 -27.98 12.02 -13.08
C LYS A 190 -27.11 11.97 -14.35
N VAL A 191 -25.82 12.26 -14.23
CA VAL A 191 -24.89 12.26 -15.38
C VAL A 191 -24.77 10.87 -16.01
N ILE A 192 -24.81 9.81 -15.22
CA ILE A 192 -24.80 8.43 -15.75
C ILE A 192 -26.09 8.16 -16.56
N GLY A 193 -27.25 8.60 -16.07
CA GLY A 193 -28.52 8.48 -16.78
C GLY A 193 -28.55 9.30 -18.08
N ASP A 194 -28.04 10.54 -18.05
CA ASP A 194 -27.92 11.37 -19.26
C ASP A 194 -27.03 10.67 -20.30
N TYR A 195 -25.89 10.09 -19.89
CA TYR A 195 -25.00 9.35 -20.79
C TYR A 195 -25.56 8.03 -21.32
N GLU A 196 -26.45 7.38 -20.59
CA GLU A 196 -27.17 6.19 -21.07
C GLU A 196 -28.00 6.52 -22.32
N ILE A 197 -28.60 7.72 -22.36
CA ILE A 197 -29.39 8.20 -23.50
C ILE A 197 -28.47 8.72 -24.62
N GLU A 198 -27.49 9.56 -24.28
CA GLU A 198 -26.63 10.24 -25.26
C GLU A 198 -25.62 9.30 -25.93
N ASN A 199 -25.18 8.24 -25.25
CA ASN A 199 -24.07 7.39 -25.68
C ASN A 199 -24.41 5.90 -25.56
N PRO A 200 -25.44 5.40 -26.27
CA PRO A 200 -25.98 4.05 -26.09
C PRO A 200 -24.99 2.94 -26.48
N ALA A 201 -23.97 3.26 -27.30
CA ALA A 201 -22.88 2.33 -27.64
C ALA A 201 -22.04 1.90 -26.43
N HIS A 202 -22.12 2.63 -25.32
CA HIS A 202 -21.47 2.30 -24.07
C HIS A 202 -22.51 1.94 -23.03
N ASP A 203 -22.30 0.81 -22.37
CA ASP A 203 -23.22 0.35 -21.33
C ASP A 203 -23.05 1.18 -20.04
N TRP A 204 -23.75 2.31 -19.99
CA TRP A 204 -23.79 3.24 -18.86
C TRP A 204 -24.74 2.74 -17.76
N LYS A 205 -25.80 2.02 -18.12
CA LYS A 205 -26.70 1.38 -17.16
C LYS A 205 -25.97 0.44 -16.21
N ARG A 206 -25.14 -0.48 -16.73
CA ARG A 206 -24.29 -1.35 -15.90
C ARG A 206 -23.25 -0.58 -15.12
N PHE A 207 -22.80 0.59 -15.61
CA PHE A 207 -21.88 1.44 -14.87
C PHE A 207 -22.58 2.14 -13.69
N GLY A 208 -23.83 2.56 -13.86
CA GLY A 208 -24.69 3.01 -12.76
C GLY A 208 -24.86 1.92 -11.71
N CYS A 209 -25.18 0.69 -12.14
CA CYS A 209 -25.25 -0.48 -11.27
C CYS A 209 -23.93 -0.70 -10.50
N PHE A 210 -22.78 -0.56 -11.16
CA PHE A 210 -21.46 -0.69 -10.54
C PHE A 210 -21.20 0.38 -9.46
N VAL A 211 -21.54 1.65 -9.74
CA VAL A 211 -21.40 2.73 -8.76
C VAL A 211 -22.33 2.53 -7.58
N ARG A 212 -23.59 2.11 -7.83
CA ARG A 212 -24.56 1.77 -6.77
C ARG A 212 -24.05 0.62 -5.91
N PHE A 213 -23.56 -0.45 -6.53
CA PHE A 213 -23.00 -1.61 -5.84
C PHE A 213 -21.85 -1.22 -4.88
N LEU A 214 -20.96 -0.31 -5.31
CA LEU A 214 -19.86 0.17 -4.47
C LEU A 214 -20.35 0.98 -3.26
N LEU A 215 -21.38 1.80 -3.43
CA LEU A 215 -22.00 2.57 -2.35
C LEU A 215 -22.75 1.68 -1.36
N ASP A 216 -23.45 0.66 -1.85
CA ASP A 216 -24.29 -0.20 -1.01
C ASP A 216 -23.50 -1.28 -0.27
N THR A 217 -22.33 -1.69 -0.76
CA THR A 217 -21.54 -2.79 -0.15
C THR A 217 -20.23 -2.33 0.51
N ALA A 218 -19.87 -1.05 0.30
CA ALA A 218 -18.57 -0.49 0.61
C ALA A 218 -17.38 -1.33 0.08
N CYS A 219 -17.55 -2.24 -0.90
CA CYS A 219 -16.49 -3.12 -1.34
C CYS A 219 -15.39 -2.37 -2.12
N ARG A 220 -14.22 -2.98 -2.30
CA ARG A 220 -13.15 -2.40 -3.12
C ARG A 220 -13.52 -2.53 -4.61
N LYS A 221 -13.01 -1.60 -5.45
CA LYS A 221 -13.18 -1.66 -6.92
C LYS A 221 -12.89 -3.05 -7.52
N GLY A 222 -11.78 -3.66 -7.12
CA GLY A 222 -11.41 -5.00 -7.60
C GLY A 222 -12.32 -6.12 -7.08
N GLU A 223 -12.94 -5.95 -5.91
CA GLU A 223 -13.91 -6.91 -5.36
C GLU A 223 -15.22 -6.87 -6.16
N ALA A 224 -15.64 -5.68 -6.59
CA ALA A 224 -16.78 -5.53 -7.49
C ALA A 224 -16.48 -6.07 -8.89
N LEU A 225 -15.32 -5.77 -9.48
CA LEU A 225 -14.95 -6.25 -10.83
C LEU A 225 -14.77 -7.77 -10.92
N MET A 226 -14.54 -8.43 -9.79
CA MET A 226 -14.44 -9.88 -9.72
C MET A 226 -15.75 -10.55 -9.29
N LEU A 227 -16.80 -9.78 -8.99
CA LEU A 227 -18.07 -10.32 -8.52
C LEU A 227 -18.67 -11.24 -9.59
N ARG A 228 -18.97 -12.46 -9.17
CA ARG A 228 -19.60 -13.49 -10.01
C ARG A 228 -21.02 -13.77 -9.57
N ASP A 229 -21.84 -14.21 -10.52
CA ASP A 229 -23.21 -14.60 -10.22
C ASP A 229 -23.29 -15.78 -9.24
N GLU A 230 -22.40 -16.76 -9.38
CA GLU A 230 -22.24 -17.92 -8.49
C GLU A 230 -21.91 -17.54 -7.03
N TRP A 231 -21.58 -16.27 -6.75
CA TRP A 231 -21.30 -15.79 -5.39
C TRP A 231 -22.53 -15.17 -4.72
N ILE A 232 -23.67 -15.17 -5.40
CA ILE A 232 -24.92 -14.61 -4.93
C ILE A 232 -25.92 -15.74 -4.73
N THR A 233 -26.36 -15.90 -3.50
CA THR A 233 -27.32 -16.94 -3.08
C THR A 233 -28.50 -16.31 -2.38
N VAL A 234 -29.60 -17.03 -2.28
CA VAL A 234 -30.72 -16.69 -1.38
C VAL A 234 -30.62 -17.60 -0.17
N ASP A 235 -30.68 -17.05 1.04
CA ASP A 235 -30.66 -17.85 2.26
C ASP A 235 -32.06 -18.38 2.63
N ALA A 236 -32.16 -19.02 3.81
CA ALA A 236 -33.41 -19.63 4.27
C ALA A 236 -34.51 -18.60 4.56
N ASP A 237 -34.13 -17.36 4.87
CA ASP A 237 -35.05 -16.26 5.19
C ASP A 237 -35.51 -15.51 3.93
N GLY A 238 -35.00 -15.90 2.75
CA GLY A 238 -35.30 -15.24 1.48
C GLY A 238 -34.39 -14.05 1.18
N ASP A 239 -33.38 -13.78 2.03
CA ASP A 239 -32.46 -12.68 1.83
C ASP A 239 -31.43 -13.03 0.77
N THR A 240 -31.16 -12.07 -0.11
CA THR A 240 -30.09 -12.21 -1.11
C THR A 240 -28.75 -11.93 -0.45
N ILE A 241 -27.86 -12.91 -0.47
CA ILE A 241 -26.55 -12.88 0.18
C ILE A 241 -25.44 -12.86 -0.85
N ILE A 242 -24.52 -11.91 -0.72
CA ILE A 242 -23.30 -11.81 -1.53
C ILE A 242 -22.12 -12.37 -0.74
N SER A 243 -21.50 -13.42 -1.24
CA SER A 243 -20.39 -14.11 -0.59
C SER A 243 -19.11 -14.02 -1.40
N TRP A 244 -18.21 -13.11 -1.02
CA TRP A 244 -16.85 -13.09 -1.55
C TRP A 244 -16.05 -14.24 -0.95
N PRO A 245 -15.70 -15.27 -1.75
CA PRO A 245 -15.07 -16.46 -1.22
C PRO A 245 -13.65 -16.17 -0.71
N ARG A 246 -13.15 -17.06 0.14
CA ARG A 246 -11.73 -17.03 0.50
C ARG A 246 -10.90 -17.27 -0.76
N PHE A 247 -9.72 -16.66 -0.80
CA PHE A 247 -8.74 -16.97 -1.83
C PHE A 247 -8.48 -18.48 -1.87
N ARG A 248 -8.55 -19.04 -3.09
CA ARG A 248 -8.05 -20.36 -3.44
C ARG A 248 -7.49 -20.29 -4.86
N ASP A 249 -6.56 -21.17 -5.18
CA ASP A 249 -6.13 -21.34 -6.56
C ASP A 249 -7.33 -21.80 -7.40
N ALA A 250 -7.41 -21.23 -8.60
CA ALA A 250 -8.41 -21.63 -9.59
C ALA A 250 -8.25 -23.12 -9.90
N THR A 251 -9.34 -23.86 -9.90
CA THR A 251 -9.32 -25.23 -10.43
C THR A 251 -9.05 -25.19 -11.94
N PRO A 252 -8.45 -26.25 -12.51
CA PRO A 252 -8.31 -26.38 -13.95
C PRO A 252 -9.62 -26.17 -14.74
N ALA A 253 -10.76 -26.59 -14.17
CA ALA A 253 -12.09 -26.38 -14.74
C ALA A 253 -12.51 -24.90 -14.78
N GLU A 254 -12.22 -24.12 -13.72
CA GLU A 254 -12.50 -22.68 -13.71
C GLU A 254 -11.54 -21.91 -14.63
N LEU A 255 -10.28 -22.32 -14.73
CA LEU A 255 -9.32 -21.76 -15.70
C LEU A 255 -9.84 -21.97 -17.13
N ALA A 256 -10.26 -23.19 -17.46
CA ALA A 256 -10.81 -23.54 -18.77
C ALA A 256 -12.09 -22.76 -19.11
N ARG A 257 -12.97 -22.52 -18.12
CA ARG A 257 -14.23 -21.76 -18.31
C ARG A 257 -14.00 -20.25 -18.44
N THR A 258 -12.99 -19.71 -17.75
CA THR A 258 -12.82 -18.25 -17.62
C THR A 258 -11.79 -17.68 -18.59
N GLY A 259 -10.92 -18.52 -19.17
CA GLY A 259 -9.81 -18.06 -20.02
C GLY A 259 -8.78 -17.19 -19.29
N LEU A 260 -8.85 -17.14 -17.96
CA LEU A 260 -7.95 -16.37 -17.10
C LEU A 260 -6.91 -17.33 -16.51
N ASP A 261 -5.61 -17.09 -16.72
CA ASP A 261 -4.54 -17.93 -16.18
C ASP A 261 -4.53 -18.01 -14.63
N LYS A 262 -5.20 -17.06 -13.95
CA LYS A 262 -5.31 -16.94 -12.48
C LYS A 262 -6.64 -16.28 -12.10
N ILE A 263 -7.43 -16.93 -11.25
CA ILE A 263 -8.55 -16.23 -10.58
C ILE A 263 -7.95 -15.24 -9.58
N GLU A 264 -8.28 -13.96 -9.74
CA GLU A 264 -7.58 -12.87 -9.07
C GLU A 264 -7.67 -12.92 -7.54
N ARG A 265 -6.57 -12.50 -6.90
CA ARG A 265 -6.39 -12.50 -5.46
C ARG A 265 -7.21 -11.38 -4.81
N LEU A 266 -8.19 -11.73 -4.00
CA LEU A 266 -8.69 -10.84 -2.96
C LEU A 266 -7.52 -10.41 -2.06
N LYS A 267 -7.25 -9.10 -1.96
CA LYS A 267 -6.06 -8.53 -1.28
C LYS A 267 -5.86 -9.01 0.17
N ASN A 268 -6.91 -9.51 0.80
CA ASN A 268 -6.95 -9.84 2.23
C ASN A 268 -7.15 -11.33 2.55
N GLY A 269 -7.38 -12.20 1.55
CA GLY A 269 -7.51 -13.66 1.75
C GLY A 269 -8.56 -14.11 2.79
N LYS A 270 -9.48 -13.24 3.19
CA LYS A 270 -10.59 -13.55 4.10
C LYS A 270 -11.88 -13.55 3.29
N ALA A 271 -12.69 -14.59 3.49
CA ALA A 271 -14.05 -14.58 2.99
C ALA A 271 -14.83 -13.44 3.67
N LYS A 272 -15.78 -12.87 2.94
CA LYS A 272 -16.69 -11.85 3.43
C LYS A 272 -18.05 -12.13 2.85
N THR A 273 -19.07 -12.00 3.68
CA THR A 273 -20.46 -12.15 3.28
C THR A 273 -21.23 -10.89 3.68
N LEU A 274 -22.15 -10.44 2.83
CA LEU A 274 -23.07 -9.34 3.12
C LEU A 274 -24.46 -9.63 2.58
N PRO A 275 -25.52 -9.20 3.27
CA PRO A 275 -26.83 -9.08 2.65
C PRO A 275 -26.78 -8.01 1.56
N ALA A 276 -27.49 -8.27 0.45
CA ALA A 276 -27.70 -7.32 -0.63
C ALA A 276 -28.81 -6.35 -0.26
N SER A 277 -28.66 -5.08 -0.64
CA SER A 277 -29.77 -4.12 -0.60
C SER A 277 -30.82 -4.47 -1.66
N GLN A 278 -32.06 -4.01 -1.49
CA GLN A 278 -33.10 -4.15 -2.51
C GLN A 278 -32.63 -3.61 -3.87
N SER A 279 -31.92 -2.48 -3.89
CA SER A 279 -31.36 -1.90 -5.12
C SER A 279 -30.37 -2.84 -5.83
N ILE A 280 -29.62 -3.65 -5.08
CA ILE A 280 -28.75 -4.68 -5.66
C ILE A 280 -29.61 -5.80 -6.24
N VAL A 281 -30.62 -6.28 -5.50
CA VAL A 281 -31.53 -7.33 -5.97
C VAL A 281 -32.19 -6.94 -7.29
N ASP A 282 -32.71 -5.72 -7.37
CA ASP A 282 -33.42 -5.20 -8.55
C ASP A 282 -32.54 -5.13 -9.81
N MET A 283 -31.22 -4.91 -9.65
CA MET A 283 -30.30 -4.87 -10.78
C MET A 283 -29.78 -6.24 -11.22
N LEU A 284 -29.91 -7.31 -10.41
CA LEU A 284 -29.38 -8.63 -10.73
C LEU A 284 -29.91 -9.21 -12.05
N PRO A 285 -31.22 -9.15 -12.38
CA PRO A 285 -31.72 -9.67 -13.66
C PRO A 285 -31.00 -9.05 -14.86
N PHE A 286 -30.82 -7.73 -14.84
CA PHE A 286 -30.10 -7.01 -15.90
C PHE A 286 -28.60 -7.36 -15.94
N LEU A 287 -27.94 -7.49 -14.78
CA LEU A 287 -26.51 -7.82 -14.73
C LEU A 287 -26.23 -9.23 -15.27
N ARG A 288 -27.12 -10.20 -14.99
CA ARG A 288 -27.01 -11.60 -15.44
C ARG A 288 -27.11 -11.76 -16.95
N MET A 289 -27.93 -10.93 -17.63
CA MET A 289 -28.16 -11.04 -19.08
C MET A 289 -26.92 -10.86 -19.96
N LEU A 290 -25.86 -10.18 -19.48
CA LEU A 290 -24.61 -9.99 -20.25
C LEU A 290 -23.39 -10.38 -19.41
N SER A 291 -23.44 -11.58 -18.83
CA SER A 291 -22.38 -12.17 -18.02
C SER A 291 -21.73 -13.38 -18.72
N PRO A 292 -21.06 -13.20 -19.87
CA PRO A 292 -20.58 -14.32 -20.70
C PRO A 292 -19.55 -15.22 -20.00
N ASP A 293 -18.81 -14.67 -19.03
CA ASP A 293 -17.82 -15.40 -18.24
C ASP A 293 -18.22 -15.55 -16.75
N GLY A 294 -19.50 -15.29 -16.44
CA GLY A 294 -20.07 -15.32 -15.09
C GLY A 294 -19.76 -14.11 -14.22
N ARG A 295 -18.99 -13.10 -14.69
CA ARG A 295 -18.80 -11.83 -13.96
C ARG A 295 -19.97 -10.88 -14.18
N LEU A 296 -20.49 -10.28 -13.11
CA LEU A 296 -21.58 -9.29 -13.20
C LEU A 296 -21.10 -7.94 -13.74
N PHE A 297 -19.81 -7.65 -13.60
CA PHE A 297 -19.15 -6.45 -14.12
C PHE A 297 -17.93 -6.83 -14.97
N PRO A 298 -18.12 -7.33 -16.21
CA PRO A 298 -17.07 -7.94 -17.03
C PRO A 298 -16.18 -6.89 -17.73
N TRP A 299 -15.66 -5.92 -16.98
CA TRP A 299 -14.83 -4.85 -17.52
C TRP A 299 -13.40 -4.87 -17.00
N HIS A 300 -12.46 -4.50 -17.87
CA HIS A 300 -11.10 -4.21 -17.46
C HIS A 300 -11.02 -2.90 -16.67
N THR A 301 -9.99 -2.79 -15.82
CA THR A 301 -9.77 -1.61 -14.97
C THR A 301 -9.66 -0.31 -15.78
N SER A 302 -9.06 -0.34 -16.97
CA SER A 302 -8.92 0.84 -17.84
C SER A 302 -10.26 1.40 -18.31
N THR A 303 -11.22 0.52 -18.62
CA THR A 303 -12.59 0.92 -19.02
C THR A 303 -13.29 1.64 -17.89
N MET A 304 -13.15 1.15 -16.66
CA MET A 304 -13.71 1.80 -15.45
C MET A 304 -13.09 3.15 -15.18
N ASP A 305 -11.77 3.24 -15.26
CA ASP A 305 -11.07 4.50 -15.04
C ASP A 305 -11.43 5.53 -16.14
N TRP A 306 -11.73 5.08 -17.37
CA TRP A 306 -12.23 5.94 -18.44
C TRP A 306 -13.66 6.41 -18.18
N LYS A 307 -14.61 5.51 -17.88
CA LYS A 307 -16.00 5.86 -17.58
C LYS A 307 -16.09 6.83 -16.41
N TRP A 308 -15.33 6.57 -15.34
CA TRP A 308 -15.30 7.44 -14.17
C TRP A 308 -14.76 8.84 -14.49
N ARG A 309 -13.76 8.95 -15.38
CA ARG A 309 -13.27 10.27 -15.84
C ARG A 309 -14.35 11.07 -16.56
N ARG A 310 -15.15 10.42 -17.42
CA ARG A 310 -16.28 11.05 -18.12
C ARG A 310 -17.35 11.52 -17.14
N VAL A 311 -17.72 10.69 -16.16
CA VAL A 311 -18.68 11.10 -15.12
C VAL A 311 -18.19 12.31 -14.35
N ARG A 312 -16.92 12.35 -13.94
CA ARG A 312 -16.38 13.56 -13.27
C ARG A 312 -16.46 14.80 -14.15
N GLU A 313 -16.16 14.67 -15.44
CA GLU A 313 -16.30 15.77 -16.39
C GLU A 313 -17.76 16.25 -16.51
N GLY A 314 -18.72 15.32 -16.61
CA GLY A 314 -20.14 15.64 -16.67
C GLY A 314 -20.66 16.29 -15.38
N VAL A 315 -20.26 15.79 -14.21
CA VAL A 315 -20.64 16.36 -12.91
C VAL A 315 -20.08 17.78 -12.75
N ARG A 316 -18.84 18.02 -13.23
CA ARG A 316 -18.24 19.36 -13.30
C ARG A 316 -19.05 20.31 -14.17
N LYS A 317 -19.53 19.86 -15.33
CA LYS A 317 -20.41 20.64 -16.20
C LYS A 317 -21.77 20.92 -15.55
N ALA A 318 -22.25 20.00 -14.70
CA ALA A 318 -23.46 20.16 -13.91
C ALA A 318 -23.29 21.04 -12.65
N GLY A 319 -22.12 21.68 -12.47
CA GLY A 319 -21.89 22.65 -11.40
C GLY A 319 -21.31 22.09 -10.10
N GLN A 320 -20.91 20.82 -10.05
CA GLN A 320 -20.28 20.22 -8.86
C GLN A 320 -18.87 19.70 -9.16
N ASN A 321 -17.93 19.87 -8.23
CA ASN A 321 -16.55 19.42 -8.42
C ASN A 321 -16.25 18.13 -7.65
N ILE A 322 -16.05 17.05 -8.40
CA ILE A 322 -15.66 15.73 -7.87
C ILE A 322 -14.33 15.23 -8.46
N ASP A 323 -13.45 16.12 -8.92
CA ASP A 323 -12.19 15.76 -9.57
C ASP A 323 -11.24 14.95 -8.67
N ASP A 324 -11.35 15.15 -7.35
CA ASP A 324 -10.59 14.43 -6.33
C ASP A 324 -11.18 13.05 -5.97
N VAL A 325 -12.40 12.77 -6.42
CA VAL A 325 -13.15 11.55 -6.09
C VAL A 325 -12.66 10.36 -6.91
N LYS A 326 -12.27 9.31 -6.19
CA LYS A 326 -11.84 8.02 -6.75
C LYS A 326 -12.87 6.95 -6.39
N PHE A 327 -12.82 5.79 -7.03
CA PHE A 327 -13.69 4.67 -6.64
C PHE A 327 -13.57 4.29 -5.16
N HIS A 328 -12.39 4.44 -4.55
CA HIS A 328 -12.22 4.16 -3.12
C HIS A 328 -12.91 5.21 -2.22
N THR A 329 -13.19 6.40 -2.74
CA THR A 329 -13.97 7.44 -2.04
C THR A 329 -15.40 6.99 -1.80
N LEU A 330 -16.02 6.24 -2.73
CA LEU A 330 -17.37 5.67 -2.55
C LEU A 330 -17.44 4.81 -1.27
N ARG A 331 -16.43 3.98 -1.06
CA ARG A 331 -16.29 3.19 0.18
C ARG A 331 -16.08 4.06 1.42
N HIS A 332 -15.28 5.13 1.33
CA HIS A 332 -15.11 6.07 2.44
C HIS A 332 -16.42 6.75 2.80
N THR A 333 -17.23 7.14 1.79
CA THR A 333 -18.56 7.70 1.98
C THR A 333 -19.44 6.75 2.78
N THR A 334 -19.60 5.49 2.34
CA THR A 334 -20.47 4.52 3.03
C THR A 334 -20.03 4.26 4.46
N ILE A 335 -18.73 4.04 4.69
CA ILE A 335 -18.21 3.75 6.04
C ILE A 335 -18.41 4.96 6.96
N THR A 336 -18.18 6.17 6.45
CA THR A 336 -18.36 7.40 7.23
C THR A 336 -19.83 7.63 7.55
N ASP A 337 -20.73 7.38 6.61
CA ASP A 337 -22.18 7.52 6.81
C ASP A 337 -22.68 6.55 7.89
N MET A 338 -22.27 5.28 7.84
CA MET A 338 -22.59 4.30 8.89
C MET A 338 -22.11 4.75 10.27
N LEU A 339 -20.87 5.24 10.38
CA LEU A 339 -20.32 5.69 11.66
C LEU A 339 -21.05 6.93 12.19
N ARG A 340 -21.42 7.88 11.33
CA ARG A 340 -22.24 9.05 11.70
C ARG A 340 -23.65 8.67 12.14
N ASN A 341 -24.19 7.58 11.58
CA ASN A 341 -25.44 6.98 12.02
C ASN A 341 -25.30 6.14 13.30
N LYS A 342 -24.16 6.26 14.01
CA LYS A 342 -23.87 5.61 15.29
C LYS A 342 -23.81 4.09 15.24
N GLU A 343 -23.55 3.53 14.06
CA GLU A 343 -23.33 2.09 13.91
C GLU A 343 -22.07 1.64 14.65
N SER A 344 -22.10 0.42 15.20
CA SER A 344 -20.97 -0.14 15.94
C SER A 344 -19.72 -0.21 15.07
N LEU A 345 -18.61 0.35 15.56
CA LEU A 345 -17.30 0.34 14.88
C LEU A 345 -16.89 -1.08 14.45
N THR A 346 -17.22 -2.09 15.25
CA THR A 346 -16.94 -3.50 14.97
C THR A 346 -17.79 -4.02 13.81
N LEU A 347 -19.08 -3.69 13.77
CA LEU A 347 -19.98 -4.05 12.66
C LEU A 347 -19.55 -3.37 11.38
N VAL A 348 -19.27 -2.07 11.42
CA VAL A 348 -18.76 -1.31 10.27
C VAL A 348 -17.42 -1.87 9.77
N SER A 349 -16.53 -2.28 10.66
CA SER A 349 -15.26 -2.92 10.29
C SER A 349 -15.47 -4.25 9.55
N ARG A 350 -16.40 -5.09 10.03
CA ARG A 350 -16.79 -6.35 9.39
C ARG A 350 -17.48 -6.09 8.05
N PHE A 351 -18.41 -5.14 8.01
CA PHE A 351 -19.10 -4.70 6.80
C PHE A 351 -18.12 -4.21 5.73
N ALA A 352 -17.11 -3.45 6.14
CA ALA A 352 -16.05 -2.99 5.25
C ALA A 352 -15.12 -4.16 4.83
N GLY A 353 -15.00 -5.24 5.59
CA GLY A 353 -14.01 -6.29 5.33
C GLY A 353 -12.58 -5.83 5.64
N HIS A 354 -12.40 -5.10 6.75
CA HIS A 354 -11.08 -4.79 7.29
C HIS A 354 -10.50 -6.01 8.02
N SER A 355 -9.18 -6.21 7.93
CA SER A 355 -8.52 -7.34 8.58
C SER A 355 -8.46 -7.19 10.10
N SER A 356 -8.56 -5.97 10.61
CA SER A 356 -8.61 -5.59 12.02
C SER A 356 -9.48 -4.34 12.21
N VAL A 357 -10.20 -4.28 13.34
CA VAL A 357 -10.99 -3.10 13.76
C VAL A 357 -10.13 -1.85 13.87
N LYS A 358 -8.85 -2.01 14.22
CA LYS A 358 -7.87 -0.92 14.29
C LYS A 358 -7.78 -0.13 12.99
N ILE A 359 -7.95 -0.77 11.82
CA ILE A 359 -7.94 -0.07 10.53
C ILE A 359 -9.09 0.93 10.42
N THR A 360 -10.28 0.55 10.91
CA THR A 360 -11.43 1.45 10.95
C THR A 360 -11.19 2.55 11.97
N ALA A 361 -10.70 2.21 13.17
CA ALA A 361 -10.40 3.18 14.23
C ALA A 361 -9.35 4.23 13.78
N ASP A 362 -8.20 3.79 13.27
CA ASP A 362 -7.11 4.68 12.86
C ASP A 362 -7.52 5.61 11.71
N ARG A 363 -8.45 5.18 10.86
CA ARG A 363 -8.87 5.94 9.67
C ARG A 363 -10.05 6.86 9.90
N TYR A 364 -11.00 6.46 10.75
CA TYR A 364 -12.28 7.15 10.94
C TYR A 364 -12.50 7.59 12.39
N GLY A 365 -11.54 7.38 13.29
CA GLY A 365 -11.68 7.71 14.71
C GLY A 365 -11.93 9.19 14.99
N HIS A 366 -11.51 10.09 14.08
CA HIS A 366 -11.81 11.52 14.18
C HIS A 366 -13.31 11.82 14.02
N ILE A 367 -14.05 11.05 13.21
CA ILE A 367 -15.49 11.22 13.04
C ILE A 367 -16.22 10.93 14.36
N ILE A 368 -15.74 9.93 15.10
CA ILE A 368 -16.25 9.60 16.44
C ILE A 368 -15.94 10.72 17.45
N ALA A 369 -14.84 11.45 17.26
CA ALA A 369 -14.46 12.57 18.13
C ALA A 369 -15.35 13.81 17.90
N ASP A 370 -15.78 14.07 16.67
CA ASP A 370 -16.76 15.13 16.39
C ASP A 370 -18.11 14.86 17.07
N ASP A 371 -18.51 13.59 17.20
CA ASP A 371 -19.72 13.16 17.93
C ASP A 371 -19.64 13.40 19.45
N LEU A 372 -18.44 13.57 20.03
CA LEU A 372 -18.30 13.89 21.46
C LEU A 372 -18.98 15.21 21.81
N LYS A 373 -18.96 16.20 20.90
CA LYS A 373 -19.70 17.46 21.09
C LYS A 373 -21.21 17.23 21.14
N GLY A 374 -21.72 16.31 20.32
CA GLY A 374 -23.13 15.91 20.30
C GLY A 374 -23.52 15.14 21.57
N LEU A 375 -22.64 14.27 22.08
CA LEU A 375 -22.85 13.54 23.34
C LEU A 375 -22.93 14.47 24.55
N VAL A 376 -22.11 15.52 24.60
CA VAL A 376 -22.14 16.52 25.67
C VAL A 376 -23.47 17.30 25.63
N LYS A 377 -23.90 17.74 24.45
CA LYS A 377 -25.20 18.42 24.28
C LYS A 377 -26.40 17.54 24.66
N GLY A 378 -26.44 16.30 24.16
CA GLY A 378 -27.52 15.37 24.51
C GLY A 378 -27.50 14.91 25.97
N LYS A 379 -26.36 15.04 26.67
CA LYS A 379 -26.32 14.88 28.14
C LYS A 379 -26.93 16.10 28.84
N GLN A 380 -26.58 17.31 28.42
CA GLN A 380 -27.15 18.55 28.97
C GLN A 380 -28.68 18.62 28.79
N GLU A 381 -29.20 18.17 27.66
CA GLU A 381 -30.65 18.12 27.39
C GLU A 381 -31.38 17.08 28.25
N ARG A 382 -30.73 15.95 28.57
CA ARG A 382 -31.28 14.92 29.49
C ARG A 382 -31.18 15.30 30.95
N ASP A 383 -30.14 16.04 31.33
CA ASP A 383 -29.98 16.55 32.69
C ASP A 383 -30.90 17.76 32.95
N ALA A 384 -31.46 18.37 31.90
CA ALA A 384 -32.39 19.51 31.95
C ALA A 384 -33.88 19.12 31.80
N ALA A 385 -34.18 17.84 31.52
CA ALA A 385 -35.52 17.27 31.43
C ALA A 385 -35.81 16.42 32.67
#